data_AF-A0A535NZV9-F1
#
_entry.id   AF-A0A535NZV9-F1
#
_cell.length_a   1.000
_cell.length_b   1.000
_cell.length_c   1.000
_cell.angle_alpha   90.00
_cell.angle_beta   90.00
_cell.angle_gamma   90.00
#
_symmetry.space_group_name_H-M   'P 1'
#
loop_
_entity.id
_entity.type
_entity.pdbx_description
1 polymer ?
#
loop_
_entity_poly.entity_id
_entity_poly.type
_entity_poly.pdbx_seq_one_letter_code
_entity_poly.pdbx_strand_id
1 'polypeptide(L)'
;MKTAETLLDEFQATLPFPLDAFQREAIEKLDHGRGGVLVSAPTSSGKTVVAEYAIFRALREGAKVLYTTPLKALSNQKYHDFVREHGERAV
;
A
#
# COMPACT_ATOMS: atom_id res chain seq x y z
N MET A 1 12.16 25.86 -8.32
CA MET A 1 10.96 25.22 -8.89
C MET A 1 10.62 24.06 -7.96
N LYS A 2 9.60 24.18 -7.10
CA LYS A 2 9.18 23.05 -6.26
C LYS A 2 8.42 22.10 -7.19
N THR A 3 8.95 20.91 -7.43
CA THR A 3 8.23 19.83 -8.10
C THR A 3 6.95 19.60 -7.31
N ALA A 4 5.80 19.48 -7.99
CA ALA A 4 4.56 19.09 -7.31
C ALA A 4 4.80 17.71 -6.67
N GLU A 5 4.57 17.58 -5.35
CA GLU A 5 4.70 16.30 -4.64
C GLU A 5 3.67 15.32 -5.19
N THR A 6 4.12 14.13 -5.58
CA THR A 6 3.24 13.07 -6.06
C THR A 6 2.67 12.28 -4.88
N LEU A 7 1.58 11.54 -5.11
CA LEU A 7 1.02 10.63 -4.10
C LEU A 7 2.05 9.58 -3.63
N LEU A 8 2.91 9.14 -4.54
CA LEU A 8 4.04 8.27 -4.25
C LEU A 8 5.04 8.93 -3.29
N ASP A 9 5.40 10.20 -3.52
CA ASP A 9 6.34 10.93 -2.65
C ASP A 9 5.77 11.11 -1.24
N GLU A 10 4.47 11.45 -1.15
CA GLU A 10 3.77 11.55 0.13
C GLU A 10 3.75 10.20 0.87
N PHE A 11 3.51 9.10 0.17
CA PHE A 11 3.55 7.76 0.76
C PHE A 11 4.97 7.38 1.19
N GLN A 12 5.99 7.62 0.37
CA GLN A 12 7.36 7.30 0.74
C GLN A 12 7.83 8.07 1.98
N ALA A 13 7.32 9.30 2.19
CA ALA A 13 7.62 10.09 3.38
C ALA A 13 7.04 9.49 4.67
N THR A 14 6.07 8.57 4.61
CA THR A 14 5.54 7.88 5.80
C THR A 14 6.39 6.66 6.20
N LEU A 15 7.28 6.20 5.31
CA LEU A 15 8.08 5.00 5.52
C LEU A 15 9.43 5.33 6.19
N PRO A 16 9.91 4.48 7.11
CA PRO A 16 11.22 4.66 7.74
C PRO A 16 12.38 4.17 6.85
N PHE A 17 12.11 3.74 5.62
CA PHE A 17 13.07 3.19 4.67
C PHE A 17 12.71 3.60 3.23
N PRO A 18 13.68 3.62 2.30
CA PRO A 18 13.39 3.87 0.89
C PRO A 18 12.67 2.68 0.23
N LEU A 19 11.90 2.97 -0.81
CA LEU A 19 11.26 1.93 -1.64
C LEU A 19 12.29 1.21 -2.51
N ASP A 20 12.17 -0.11 -2.61
CA ASP A 20 12.90 -0.91 -3.58
C ASP A 20 12.39 -0.66 -5.01
N ALA A 21 13.24 -0.94 -6.00
CA ALA A 21 12.92 -0.69 -7.41
C ALA A 21 11.58 -1.34 -7.85
N PHE A 22 11.33 -2.60 -7.47
CA PHE A 22 10.09 -3.30 -7.85
C PHE A 22 8.85 -2.71 -7.14
N GLN A 23 9.01 -2.16 -5.94
CA GLN A 23 7.92 -1.53 -5.19
C GLN A 23 7.54 -0.22 -5.88
N ARG A 24 8.53 0.61 -6.22
CA ARG A 24 8.34 1.85 -6.98
C ARG A 24 7.65 1.58 -8.32
N GLU A 25 8.18 0.63 -9.10
CA GLU A 25 7.60 0.27 -10.40
C GLU A 25 6.13 -0.17 -10.29
N ALA A 26 5.81 -0.99 -9.28
CA ALA A 26 4.43 -1.43 -9.06
C ALA A 26 3.50 -0.28 -8.66
N ILE A 27 3.97 0.64 -7.81
CA ILE A 27 3.23 1.83 -7.38
C ILE A 27 2.97 2.78 -8.55
N GLU A 28 3.98 3.08 -9.36
CA GLU A 28 3.84 3.93 -10.55
C GLU A 28 2.85 3.32 -11.56
N LYS A 29 2.86 1.99 -11.72
CA LYS A 29 1.87 1.27 -12.54
C LYS A 29 0.45 1.35 -11.97
N LEU A 30 0.29 1.36 -10.65
CA LEU A 30 -1.03 1.57 -10.03
C LEU A 30 -1.54 2.98 -10.30
N ASP A 31 -0.70 4.02 -10.23
CA ASP A 31 -1.10 5.41 -10.43
C ASP A 31 -1.45 5.75 -11.88
N HIS A 32 -0.66 5.23 -12.83
CA HIS A 32 -0.77 5.63 -14.23
C HIS A 32 -1.40 4.55 -15.14
N GLY A 33 -1.54 3.32 -14.64
CA GLY A 33 -2.08 2.20 -15.39
C GLY A 33 -3.61 2.21 -15.45
N ARG A 34 -4.17 1.58 -16.50
CA ARG A 34 -5.61 1.34 -16.63
C ARG A 34 -6.07 0.01 -15.98
N GLY A 35 -5.31 -0.52 -15.01
CA GLY A 35 -5.53 -1.85 -14.43
C GLY A 35 -4.83 -2.06 -13.08
N GLY A 36 -4.64 -3.32 -12.68
CA GLY A 36 -3.94 -3.70 -11.45
C GLY A 36 -2.51 -4.20 -11.68
N VAL A 37 -1.83 -4.55 -10.59
CA VAL A 37 -0.49 -5.13 -10.61
C VAL A 37 -0.48 -6.54 -10.01
N LEU A 38 0.36 -7.41 -10.57
CA LEU A 38 0.70 -8.70 -9.97
C LEU A 38 2.15 -8.65 -9.53
N VAL A 39 2.38 -8.72 -8.22
CA VAL A 39 3.73 -8.68 -7.63
C VAL A 39 4.10 -10.07 -7.17
N SER A 40 5.16 -10.64 -7.76
CA SER A 40 5.76 -11.90 -7.33
C SER A 40 7.17 -11.63 -6.81
N ALA A 41 7.34 -11.76 -5.49
CA ALA A 41 8.62 -11.55 -4.83
C ALA A 41 8.75 -12.45 -3.58
N PRO A 42 9.98 -12.85 -3.20
CA PRO A 42 10.22 -13.73 -2.05
C PRO A 42 9.54 -13.25 -0.75
N THR A 43 9.31 -14.18 0.18
CA THR A 43 8.89 -13.78 1.54
C THR A 43 9.97 -12.91 2.18
N SER A 44 9.55 -11.94 2.99
CA SER A 44 10.43 -10.90 3.59
C SER A 44 10.98 -9.83 2.63
N SER A 45 10.61 -9.82 1.34
CA SER A 45 11.03 -8.77 0.39
C SER A 45 10.22 -7.46 0.46
N GLY A 46 9.33 -7.31 1.45
CA GLY A 46 8.49 -6.13 1.56
C GLY A 46 7.37 -5.99 0.51
N LYS A 47 6.96 -7.07 -0.18
CA LYS A 47 5.85 -7.00 -1.17
C LYS A 47 4.54 -6.41 -0.63
N THR A 48 4.34 -6.44 0.69
CA THR A 48 3.19 -5.82 1.37
C THR A 48 3.14 -4.30 1.18
N VAL A 49 4.28 -3.63 1.00
CA VAL A 49 4.35 -2.17 0.79
C VAL A 49 3.53 -1.72 -0.41
N VAL A 50 3.47 -2.53 -1.47
CA VAL A 50 2.64 -2.24 -2.66
C VAL A 50 1.14 -2.27 -2.32
N ALA A 51 0.73 -3.19 -1.43
CA ALA A 51 -0.65 -3.25 -0.96
C ALA A 51 -0.98 -2.11 0.00
N GLU A 52 -0.04 -1.73 0.87
CA GLU A 52 -0.17 -0.58 1.77
C GLU A 52 -0.32 0.73 0.98
N TYR A 53 0.42 0.89 -0.12
CA TYR A 53 0.21 2.02 -1.04
C TYR A 53 -1.21 2.03 -1.64
N ALA A 54 -1.71 0.88 -2.09
CA ALA A 54 -3.06 0.79 -2.64
C ALA A 54 -4.14 1.17 -1.61
N ILE A 55 -3.94 0.80 -0.35
CA ILE A 55 -4.80 1.21 0.78
C ILE A 55 -4.69 2.73 0.99
N PHE A 56 -3.47 3.26 1.12
CA PHE A 56 -3.22 4.68 1.32
C PHE A 56 -3.90 5.54 0.25
N ARG A 57 -3.72 5.18 -1.02
CA ARG A 57 -4.36 5.84 -2.16
C ARG A 57 -5.87 5.81 -2.05
N ALA A 58 -6.46 4.63 -1.87
CA ALA A 58 -7.90 4.49 -1.83
C ALA A 58 -8.54 5.26 -0.66
N LEU A 59 -7.90 5.27 0.52
CA LEU A 59 -8.37 6.06 1.67
C LEU A 59 -8.34 7.56 1.37
N ARG A 60 -7.32 8.08 0.69
CA ARG A 60 -7.27 9.50 0.26
C ARG A 60 -8.32 9.84 -0.79
N GLU A 61 -8.67 8.89 -1.64
CA GLU A 61 -9.73 9.03 -2.65
C GLU A 61 -11.15 8.81 -2.06
N GLY A 62 -11.27 8.47 -0.77
CA GLY A 62 -12.55 8.12 -0.15
C GLY A 62 -13.17 6.81 -0.68
N ALA A 63 -12.35 5.96 -1.31
CA ALA A 63 -12.73 4.67 -1.83
C ALA A 63 -12.61 3.56 -0.78
N LYS A 64 -13.11 2.37 -1.12
CA LYS A 64 -13.03 1.17 -0.28
C LYS A 64 -11.99 0.20 -0.82
N VAL A 65 -11.30 -0.51 0.07
CA VAL A 65 -10.33 -1.55 -0.27
C VAL A 65 -10.70 -2.86 0.40
N LEU A 66 -10.54 -3.95 -0.33
CA LEU A 66 -10.67 -5.31 0.20
C LEU A 66 -9.28 -5.94 0.30
N TYR A 67 -8.83 -6.19 1.52
CA TYR A 67 -7.58 -6.91 1.79
C TYR A 67 -7.88 -8.37 2.11
N THR A 68 -7.38 -9.30 1.29
CA THR A 68 -7.64 -10.72 1.46
C THR A 68 -6.36 -11.48 1.78
N THR A 69 -6.47 -12.47 2.65
CA THR A 69 -5.38 -13.39 2.98
C THR A 69 -5.90 -14.83 2.90
N PRO A 70 -5.04 -15.83 2.65
CA PRO A 70 -5.48 -17.22 2.52
C PRO A 70 -5.88 -17.87 3.86
N LEU A 71 -5.59 -17.25 5.01
CA LEU A 71 -5.81 -17.82 6.33
C LEU A 71 -6.46 -16.82 7.29
N LYS A 72 -7.51 -17.23 8.00
CA LYS A 72 -8.22 -16.38 8.98
C LYS A 72 -7.28 -15.76 10.03
N ALA A 73 -6.29 -16.50 10.51
CA ALA A 73 -5.34 -15.99 11.49
C ALA A 73 -4.54 -14.78 10.95
N LEU A 74 -4.16 -14.81 9.67
CA LEU A 74 -3.45 -13.69 9.02
C LEU A 74 -4.39 -12.52 8.77
N SER A 75 -5.65 -12.78 8.43
CA SER A 75 -6.67 -11.72 8.34
C SER A 75 -6.87 -11.02 9.68
N ASN A 76 -6.97 -11.76 10.79
CA ASN A 76 -7.11 -11.17 12.13
C ASN A 76 -5.88 -10.32 12.50
N GLN A 77 -4.68 -10.82 12.23
CA GLN A 77 -3.45 -10.06 12.47
C GLN A 77 -3.46 -8.74 11.68
N LYS A 78 -3.77 -8.80 10.39
CA LYS A 78 -3.80 -7.62 9.52
C LYS A 78 -4.91 -6.65 9.89
N TYR A 79 -6.07 -7.14 10.32
CA TYR A 79 -7.12 -6.28 10.87
C TYR A 79 -6.61 -5.46 12.06
N HIS A 80 -5.95 -6.08 13.03
CA HIS A 80 -5.41 -5.36 14.18
C HIS A 80 -4.27 -4.40 13.82
N ASP A 81 -3.44 -4.74 12.83
CA ASP A 81 -2.41 -3.85 12.31
C ASP A 81 -3.07 -2.59 11.66
N PHE A 82 -4.06 -2.78 10.79
CA PHE A 82 -4.76 -1.67 10.14
C PHE A 82 -5.58 -0.83 11.11
N VAL A 83 -6.24 -1.42 12.11
CA VAL A 83 -6.92 -0.66 13.17
C VAL A 83 -5.93 0.21 13.94
N ARG A 84 -4.71 -0.27 14.18
CA ARG A 84 -3.67 0.51 14.86
C ARG A 84 -3.19 1.68 14.00
N GLU A 85 -3.10 1.48 12.68
CA GLU A 85 -2.59 2.47 11.73
C GLU A 85 -3.63 3.53 11.33
N HIS A 86 -4.87 3.10 11.05
CA HIS A 86 -5.93 3.94 10.49
C HIS A 86 -7.09 4.24 11.46
N GLY A 87 -7.15 3.54 12.59
CA GLY A 87 -8.24 3.63 13.56
C GLY A 87 -9.45 2.76 13.22
N GLU A 88 -10.18 2.34 14.25
CA GLU A 88 -11.31 1.40 14.12
C GLU A 88 -12.44 1.89 13.21
N ARG A 89 -12.64 3.21 13.09
CA ARG A 89 -13.69 3.76 12.21
C ARG A 89 -13.35 3.66 10.73
N ALA A 90 -12.09 3.46 10.38
CA ALA A 90 -11.59 3.42 9.01
C ALA A 90 -11.45 1.98 8.46
N VAL A 91 -11.66 0.95 9.30
CA VAL A 91 -11.39 -0.47 9.00
C VAL A 91 -12.65 -1.32 9.14
#